data_AF-A0A833D4L8-F1
#
_entry.id   AF-A0A833D4L8-F1
#
_cell.length_a   1.000
_cell.length_b   1.000
_cell.length_c   1.000
_cell.angle_alpha   90.00
_cell.angle_beta   90.00
_cell.angle_gamma   90.00
#
_symmetry.space_group_name_H-M   'P 1'
#
loop_
_entity.id
_entity.type
_entity.pdbx_description
1 polymer ?
#
loop_
_entity_poly.entity_id
_entity_poly.type
_entity_poly.pdbx_seq_one_letter_code
_entity_poly.pdbx_strand_id
1 'polypeptide(L)'
;MAGAGAALALAAMLHQSQAETYTTSPTAILRIADASQLPSTRKVTIGLHRSIMVELPVDVRDVLISHPGTLDAVVMSARKVYLLAKEVGGGNVIFLNKNGEKALILEITVQRDLGELTDLLHKLLPGARITVSPAGDGIVLSGTVVNAVDSNRAAEIAKELLKKGTVINTLRVTQREQVLLKVSVTEMQRDGIRRLGVNVPEAVLKGGSFTFAKVINNAFPVSAAVAAALPGVPPVVQAGTALQNTWKWDGNTVSTLIQSLERMGLARTLAEPTLTAISGETAKFLAGGEFPIPVSTTKDQITIEFKQFGVSVAFTPVVLSEGRISLKVAAEVSELSSNGAVTLQTIAIPALKVRRAETTVELPSGGALAIAGLLSDETRQSIEGVPELKNLPVLGALFRSKDYQRKETELVIMVTPYVVKPAEREDLVRADEGFAPASELQGLFLG
;
A
#
# COMPACT_ATOMS: atom_id res chain seq x y z
N MET A 1 74.54 -49.33 3.29
CA MET A 1 73.72 -48.56 4.26
C MET A 1 72.43 -48.23 3.53
N ALA A 2 71.38 -49.03 3.72
CA ALA A 2 70.24 -48.75 4.62
C ALA A 2 69.44 -47.51 4.14
N GLY A 3 68.14 -47.51 3.86
CA GLY A 3 67.02 -48.47 3.96
C GLY A 3 65.84 -47.89 3.13
N ALA A 4 64.97 -48.72 2.56
CA ALA A 4 63.66 -49.12 3.10
C ALA A 4 62.59 -47.99 3.09
N GLY A 5 61.55 -48.18 2.27
CA GLY A 5 60.34 -47.33 2.28
C GLY A 5 59.40 -47.54 1.08
N ALA A 6 58.96 -48.77 0.85
CA ALA A 6 57.92 -49.08 -0.14
C ALA A 6 56.52 -48.83 0.46
N ALA A 7 55.73 -47.95 -0.15
CA ALA A 7 54.32 -47.76 0.18
C ALA A 7 53.46 -48.24 -1.00
N LEU A 8 52.86 -49.43 -0.85
CA LEU A 8 51.76 -49.90 -1.69
C LEU A 8 50.50 -49.10 -1.34
N ALA A 9 49.92 -48.39 -2.32
CA ALA A 9 48.57 -47.87 -2.24
C ALA A 9 47.64 -48.73 -3.13
N LEU A 10 46.81 -49.52 -2.46
CA LEU A 10 45.80 -50.40 -3.03
C LEU A 10 44.63 -49.55 -3.56
N ALA A 11 44.37 -49.59 -4.87
CA ALA A 11 43.22 -48.93 -5.47
C ALA A 11 41.94 -49.75 -5.20
N ALA A 12 41.09 -49.28 -4.29
CA ALA A 12 39.75 -49.82 -4.08
C ALA A 12 38.75 -49.14 -5.03
N MET A 13 38.23 -49.89 -6.00
CA MET A 13 37.11 -49.48 -6.85
C MET A 13 35.80 -49.51 -6.03
N LEU A 14 35.27 -48.33 -5.69
CA LEU A 14 33.90 -48.17 -5.20
C LEU A 14 32.96 -47.96 -6.39
N HIS A 15 32.17 -48.99 -6.71
CA HIS A 15 31.00 -48.89 -7.59
C HIS A 15 29.94 -47.99 -6.93
N GLN A 16 29.67 -46.82 -7.50
CA GLN A 16 28.47 -46.05 -7.19
C GLN A 16 27.31 -46.58 -8.05
N SER A 17 26.30 -47.19 -7.42
CA SER A 17 25.03 -47.48 -8.10
C SER A 17 24.23 -46.19 -8.24
N GLN A 18 24.08 -45.68 -9.47
CA GLN A 18 23.15 -44.59 -9.75
C GLN A 18 21.73 -45.15 -9.81
N ALA A 19 20.83 -44.57 -9.01
CA ALA A 19 19.40 -44.84 -9.08
C ALA A 19 18.77 -43.92 -10.13
N GLU A 20 18.39 -44.46 -11.28
CA GLU A 20 17.67 -43.74 -12.32
C GLU A 20 16.22 -43.45 -11.88
N THR A 21 15.80 -42.20 -12.00
CA THR A 21 14.43 -41.74 -11.68
C THR A 21 13.67 -41.55 -12.99
N TYR A 22 12.59 -42.32 -13.20
CA TYR A 22 11.77 -42.27 -14.42
C TYR A 22 10.49 -41.47 -14.17
N THR A 23 10.28 -40.38 -14.91
CA THR A 23 9.03 -39.61 -14.95
C THR A 23 8.16 -40.16 -16.09
N THR A 24 6.89 -40.52 -15.83
CA THR A 24 6.06 -41.24 -16.81
C THR A 24 4.91 -40.38 -17.38
N SER A 25 4.76 -40.46 -18.71
CA SER A 25 3.62 -39.99 -19.53
C SER A 25 2.39 -40.91 -19.36
N PRO A 26 1.16 -40.50 -19.78
CA PRO A 26 -0.10 -40.99 -19.22
C PRO A 26 -0.55 -42.40 -19.67
N THR A 27 0.38 -43.27 -20.07
CA THR A 27 0.15 -44.71 -20.22
C THR A 27 1.42 -45.45 -19.83
N ALA A 28 1.71 -45.46 -18.53
CA ALA A 28 2.99 -45.94 -17.98
C ALA A 28 3.00 -47.47 -17.86
N ILE A 29 3.58 -48.15 -18.85
CA ILE A 29 4.00 -49.56 -18.72
C ILE A 29 5.40 -49.54 -18.09
N LEU A 30 5.53 -50.02 -16.85
CA LEU A 30 6.84 -50.20 -16.23
C LEU A 30 7.37 -51.59 -16.61
N ARG A 31 8.39 -51.64 -17.49
CA ARG A 31 9.09 -52.87 -17.88
C ARG A 31 10.38 -53.02 -17.09
N ILE A 32 10.62 -54.22 -16.56
CA ILE A 32 11.83 -54.56 -15.80
C ILE A 32 12.69 -55.47 -16.67
N ALA A 33 13.85 -54.97 -17.12
CA ALA A 33 14.63 -55.58 -18.21
C ALA A 33 15.62 -56.69 -17.78
N ASP A 34 16.03 -56.77 -16.50
CA ASP A 34 17.12 -57.67 -16.10
C ASP A 34 16.77 -58.57 -14.90
N ALA A 35 16.95 -59.89 -15.09
CA ALA A 35 16.71 -60.93 -14.09
C ALA A 35 17.97 -61.34 -13.29
N SER A 36 19.13 -60.71 -13.56
CA SER A 36 20.44 -61.11 -13.03
C SER A 36 20.76 -60.59 -11.62
N GLN A 37 19.95 -59.68 -11.06
CA GLN A 37 20.13 -59.10 -9.72
C GLN A 37 18.80 -59.00 -8.95
N LEU A 38 18.12 -60.13 -8.75
CA LEU A 38 16.94 -60.21 -7.90
C LEU A 38 17.36 -60.49 -6.44
N PRO A 39 16.75 -59.82 -5.43
CA PRO A 39 15.67 -58.85 -5.55
C PRO A 39 16.17 -57.45 -5.92
N SER A 40 15.57 -56.83 -6.94
CA SER A 40 15.76 -55.40 -7.22
C SER A 40 14.71 -54.58 -6.49
N THR A 41 15.14 -53.52 -5.82
CA THR A 41 14.24 -52.53 -5.20
C THR A 41 14.09 -51.35 -6.15
N ARG A 42 12.85 -50.99 -6.53
CA ARG A 42 12.58 -49.82 -7.38
C ARG A 42 11.57 -48.90 -6.72
N LYS A 43 11.83 -47.60 -6.81
CA LYS A 43 10.92 -46.55 -6.32
C LYS A 43 9.96 -46.14 -7.44
N VAL A 44 8.67 -46.07 -7.14
CA VAL A 44 7.62 -45.70 -8.11
C VAL A 44 6.65 -44.72 -7.46
N THR A 45 6.33 -43.64 -8.16
CA THR A 45 5.32 -42.66 -7.73
C THR A 45 4.05 -42.85 -8.54
N ILE A 46 2.90 -42.96 -7.86
CA ILE A 46 1.59 -43.13 -8.50
C ILE A 46 0.67 -42.00 -8.03
N GLY A 47 -0.11 -41.43 -8.95
CA GLY A 47 -1.14 -40.45 -8.62
C GLY A 47 -2.31 -41.08 -7.86
N LEU A 48 -2.91 -40.35 -6.91
CA LEU A 48 -4.15 -40.77 -6.23
C LEU A 48 -5.23 -41.13 -7.25
N HIS A 49 -5.91 -42.25 -7.06
CA HIS A 49 -6.91 -42.82 -7.99
C HIS A 49 -6.39 -43.15 -9.39
N ARG A 50 -5.07 -43.21 -9.59
CA ARG A 50 -4.45 -43.73 -10.81
C ARG A 50 -4.02 -45.18 -10.60
N SER A 51 -3.83 -45.87 -11.72
CA SER A 51 -3.27 -47.22 -11.74
C SER A 51 -2.08 -47.29 -12.69
N ILE A 52 -1.16 -48.19 -12.38
CA ILE A 52 -0.04 -48.53 -13.26
C ILE A 52 -0.03 -50.03 -13.51
N MET A 53 0.42 -50.42 -14.70
CA MET A 53 0.67 -51.82 -15.02
C MET A 53 2.16 -52.11 -14.84
N VAL A 54 2.46 -53.10 -14.01
CA VAL A 54 3.83 -53.60 -13.80
C VAL A 54 3.98 -54.89 -14.58
N GLU A 55 4.95 -54.91 -15.50
CA GLU A 55 5.34 -56.10 -16.27
C GLU A 55 6.61 -56.72 -15.68
N LEU A 56 6.48 -57.96 -15.20
CA LEU A 56 7.50 -58.67 -14.44
C LEU A 56 8.33 -59.60 -15.34
N PRO A 57 9.65 -59.74 -15.12
CA PRO A 57 10.52 -60.57 -15.95
C PRO A 57 10.38 -62.07 -15.66
N VAL A 58 9.82 -62.42 -14.51
CA VAL A 58 9.62 -63.79 -14.02
C VAL A 58 8.16 -64.01 -13.62
N ASP A 59 7.72 -65.26 -13.64
CA ASP A 59 6.38 -65.64 -13.20
C ASP A 59 6.24 -65.48 -11.68
N VAL A 60 5.29 -64.65 -11.28
CA VAL A 60 4.95 -64.36 -9.88
C VAL A 60 3.70 -65.15 -9.49
N ARG A 61 3.71 -65.73 -8.28
CA ARG A 61 2.58 -66.44 -7.71
C ARG A 61 1.82 -65.59 -6.70
N ASP A 62 2.55 -64.92 -5.81
CA ASP A 62 1.97 -64.16 -4.70
C ASP A 62 2.42 -62.69 -4.74
N VAL A 63 1.50 -61.78 -4.39
CA VAL A 63 1.76 -60.34 -4.26
C VAL A 63 1.41 -59.92 -2.84
N LEU A 64 2.37 -59.33 -2.14
CA LEU A 64 2.19 -58.82 -0.78
C LEU A 64 2.22 -57.31 -0.80
N ILE A 65 1.23 -56.69 -0.17
CA ILE A 65 1.14 -55.23 0.00
C ILE A 65 1.27 -54.91 1.48
N SER A 66 2.20 -54.02 1.83
CA SER A 66 2.41 -53.63 3.24
C SER A 66 1.20 -52.89 3.82
N HIS A 67 0.53 -52.06 3.01
CA HIS A 67 -0.58 -51.19 3.42
C HIS A 67 -1.75 -51.28 2.43
N PRO A 68 -2.67 -52.26 2.59
CA PRO A 68 -3.79 -52.47 1.66
C PRO A 68 -4.83 -51.34 1.61
N GLY A 69 -4.81 -50.42 2.60
CA GLY A 69 -5.64 -49.20 2.57
C GLY A 69 -5.16 -48.19 1.53
N THR A 70 -3.85 -48.09 1.31
CA THR A 70 -3.25 -47.13 0.36
C THR A 70 -3.19 -47.64 -1.06
N LEU A 71 -2.95 -48.95 -1.22
CA LEU A 71 -2.65 -49.60 -2.50
C LEU A 71 -3.37 -50.92 -2.62
N ASP A 72 -3.85 -51.22 -3.81
CA ASP A 72 -4.45 -52.49 -4.17
C ASP A 72 -3.77 -53.09 -5.39
N ALA A 73 -3.68 -54.41 -5.45
CA ALA A 73 -3.02 -55.11 -6.54
C ALA A 73 -3.99 -56.10 -7.19
N VAL A 74 -4.18 -55.95 -8.50
CA VAL A 74 -5.01 -56.85 -9.29
C VAL A 74 -4.09 -57.62 -10.23
N VAL A 75 -3.96 -58.92 -9.97
CA VAL A 75 -3.14 -59.82 -10.79
C VAL A 75 -3.93 -60.23 -12.03
N MET A 76 -3.45 -59.84 -13.21
CA MET A 76 -4.08 -60.19 -14.48
C MET A 76 -3.47 -61.46 -15.09
N SER A 77 -2.16 -61.65 -14.93
CA SER A 77 -1.44 -62.86 -15.33
C SER A 77 -0.18 -63.03 -14.48
N ALA A 78 0.51 -64.17 -14.60
CA ALA A 78 1.76 -64.43 -13.87
C ALA A 78 2.86 -63.36 -14.06
N ARG A 79 2.78 -62.53 -15.10
CA ARG A 79 3.76 -61.47 -15.38
C ARG A 79 3.18 -60.06 -15.44
N LYS A 80 1.86 -59.88 -15.30
CA LYS A 80 1.21 -58.56 -15.41
C LYS A 80 0.32 -58.31 -14.21
N VAL A 81 0.67 -57.29 -13.44
CA VAL A 81 -0.06 -56.88 -12.24
C VAL A 81 -0.40 -55.41 -12.33
N TYR A 82 -1.67 -55.07 -12.10
CA TYR A 82 -2.10 -53.68 -11.95
C TYR A 82 -1.99 -53.27 -10.49
N LEU A 83 -1.41 -52.11 -10.25
CA LEU A 83 -1.36 -51.48 -8.94
C LEU A 83 -2.26 -50.26 -8.97
N LEU A 84 -3.25 -50.22 -8.08
CA LEU A 84 -4.25 -49.16 -7.97
C LEU A 84 -3.99 -48.37 -6.68
N ALA A 85 -3.85 -47.06 -6.82
CA ALA A 85 -3.69 -46.15 -5.68
C ALA A 85 -5.07 -45.74 -5.14
N LYS A 86 -5.36 -46.09 -3.87
CA LYS A 86 -6.62 -45.77 -3.18
C LYS A 86 -6.51 -44.52 -2.31
N GLU A 87 -5.45 -44.42 -1.51
CA GLU A 87 -5.23 -43.31 -0.58
C GLU A 87 -3.78 -42.81 -0.63
N VAL A 88 -3.57 -41.56 -0.21
CA VAL A 88 -2.24 -40.92 -0.16
C VAL A 88 -1.38 -41.57 0.92
N GLY A 89 -0.14 -41.92 0.60
CA GLY A 89 0.75 -42.57 1.56
C GLY A 89 1.91 -43.34 0.92
N GLY A 90 2.68 -44.01 1.76
CA GLY A 90 3.78 -44.88 1.36
C GLY A 90 3.43 -46.36 1.57
N GLY A 91 3.84 -47.21 0.64
CA GLY A 91 3.65 -48.64 0.75
C GLY A 91 4.68 -49.42 -0.04
N ASN A 92 4.91 -50.66 0.39
CA ASN A 92 5.80 -51.58 -0.30
C ASN A 92 4.97 -52.70 -0.92
N VAL A 93 5.26 -53.03 -2.17
CA VAL A 93 4.69 -54.17 -2.87
C VAL A 93 5.80 -55.17 -3.17
N ILE A 94 5.65 -56.38 -2.63
CA ILE A 94 6.63 -57.46 -2.76
C ILE A 94 6.02 -58.55 -3.64
N PHE A 95 6.72 -58.90 -4.71
CA PHE A 95 6.33 -59.95 -5.63
C PHE A 95 7.15 -61.21 -5.34
N LEU A 96 6.48 -62.35 -5.14
CA LEU A 96 7.10 -63.64 -4.81
C LEU A 96 6.98 -64.64 -5.97
N ASN A 97 8.07 -65.34 -6.28
CA ASN A 97 8.08 -66.39 -7.30
C ASN A 97 7.44 -67.70 -6.78
N LYS A 98 7.31 -68.71 -7.64
CA LYS A 98 6.73 -70.03 -7.26
C LYS A 98 7.49 -70.75 -6.14
N ASN A 99 8.75 -70.38 -5.90
CA ASN A 99 9.62 -70.97 -4.87
C ASN A 99 9.57 -70.18 -3.54
N GLY A 100 8.77 -69.11 -3.45
CA GLY A 100 8.68 -68.26 -2.26
C GLY A 100 9.81 -67.22 -2.15
N GLU A 101 10.65 -67.08 -3.16
CA GLU A 101 11.74 -66.10 -3.18
C GLU A 101 11.24 -64.75 -3.71
N LYS A 102 11.85 -63.67 -3.21
CA LYS A 102 11.50 -62.29 -3.59
C LYS A 102 11.98 -62.01 -5.01
N ALA A 103 11.03 -61.87 -5.93
CA ALA A 103 11.31 -61.46 -7.31
C ALA A 103 11.55 -59.94 -7.39
N LEU A 104 10.67 -59.13 -6.80
CA LEU A 104 10.75 -57.68 -6.92
C LEU A 104 10.20 -56.99 -5.67
N ILE A 105 10.80 -55.89 -5.28
CA ILE A 105 10.28 -54.99 -4.26
C ILE A 105 10.03 -53.62 -4.90
N LEU A 106 8.79 -53.15 -4.86
CA LEU A 106 8.43 -51.80 -5.26
C LEU A 106 8.15 -50.96 -4.02
N GLU A 107 8.92 -49.88 -3.85
CA GLU A 107 8.61 -48.82 -2.91
C GLU A 107 7.72 -47.80 -3.60
N ILE A 108 6.46 -47.77 -3.21
CA ILE A 108 5.43 -46.97 -3.85
C ILE A 108 5.11 -45.77 -2.98
N THR A 109 5.19 -44.59 -3.59
CA THR A 109 4.69 -43.35 -2.98
C THR A 109 3.45 -42.91 -3.75
N VAL A 110 2.30 -42.94 -3.09
CA VAL A 110 1.05 -42.41 -3.63
C VAL A 110 0.98 -40.92 -3.28
N GLN A 111 0.89 -40.08 -4.30
CA GLN A 111 0.77 -38.63 -4.15
C GLN A 111 -0.47 -38.14 -4.88
N ARG A 112 -1.08 -37.05 -4.41
CA ARG A 112 -2.16 -36.40 -5.15
C ARG A 112 -1.59 -35.79 -6.43
N ASP A 113 -2.35 -35.90 -7.53
CA ASP A 113 -2.01 -35.16 -8.75
C ASP A 113 -2.38 -33.68 -8.54
N LEU A 114 -1.37 -32.81 -8.61
CA LEU A 114 -1.49 -31.37 -8.40
C LEU A 114 -1.29 -30.58 -9.70
N GLY A 115 -1.25 -31.25 -10.86
CA GLY A 115 -1.08 -30.61 -12.16
C GLY A 115 -2.19 -29.60 -12.44
N GLU A 116 -3.46 -30.00 -12.28
CA GLU A 116 -4.62 -29.12 -12.53
C GLU A 116 -4.62 -27.86 -11.65
N LEU A 117 -4.23 -27.99 -10.38
CA LEU A 117 -4.11 -26.85 -9.47
C LEU A 117 -3.00 -25.90 -9.94
N THR A 118 -1.86 -26.46 -10.33
CA THR A 118 -0.71 -25.69 -10.80
C THR A 118 -1.07 -24.91 -12.06
N ASP A 119 -1.77 -25.54 -13.01
CA ASP A 119 -2.22 -24.89 -14.24
C ASP A 119 -3.25 -23.78 -13.98
N LEU A 120 -4.20 -24.03 -13.07
CA LEU A 120 -5.20 -23.03 -12.68
C LEU A 120 -4.55 -21.81 -12.01
N LEU A 121 -3.58 -22.02 -11.11
CA LEU A 121 -2.85 -20.94 -10.44
C LEU A 121 -2.05 -20.11 -11.44
N HIS A 122 -1.36 -20.73 -12.41
CA HIS A 122 -0.65 -20.01 -13.46
C HIS A 122 -1.58 -19.20 -14.36
N LYS A 123 -2.80 -19.70 -14.62
CA LYS A 123 -3.79 -18.99 -15.43
C LYS A 123 -4.41 -17.79 -14.70
N LEU A 124 -4.66 -17.90 -13.41
CA LEU A 124 -5.33 -16.85 -12.62
C LEU A 124 -4.37 -15.79 -12.07
N LEU A 125 -3.09 -16.13 -11.89
CA LEU A 125 -2.07 -15.24 -11.33
C LEU A 125 -0.89 -15.09 -12.32
N PRO A 126 -1.09 -14.40 -13.47
CA PRO A 126 -0.04 -14.18 -14.44
C PRO A 126 1.08 -13.32 -13.81
N GLY A 127 2.29 -13.88 -13.69
CA GLY A 127 3.44 -13.22 -13.06
C GLY A 127 3.85 -13.82 -11.71
N ALA A 128 3.01 -14.65 -11.10
CA ALA A 128 3.39 -15.45 -9.94
C ALA A 128 4.15 -16.71 -10.39
N ARG A 129 5.24 -17.06 -9.71
CA ARG A 129 5.95 -18.33 -9.86
C ARG A 129 5.60 -19.21 -8.66
N ILE A 130 4.51 -19.96 -8.77
CA ILE A 130 3.98 -20.79 -7.69
C ILE A 130 4.25 -22.26 -8.01
N THR A 131 4.94 -22.94 -7.10
CA THR A 131 5.14 -24.39 -7.10
C THR A 131 4.31 -25.01 -6.00
N VAL A 132 3.47 -25.97 -6.38
CA VAL A 132 2.66 -26.73 -5.43
C VAL A 132 3.37 -28.05 -5.16
N SER A 133 3.62 -28.35 -3.89
CA SER A 133 4.23 -29.62 -3.48
C SER A 133 3.32 -30.35 -2.49
N PRO A 134 3.18 -31.68 -2.62
CA PRO A 134 2.41 -32.47 -1.65
C PRO A 134 3.14 -32.53 -0.31
N ALA A 135 2.40 -32.43 0.80
CA ALA A 135 2.92 -32.55 2.16
C ALA A 135 1.96 -33.35 3.05
N GLY A 136 2.13 -34.67 3.06
CA GLY A 136 1.21 -35.58 3.75
C GLY A 136 -0.20 -35.49 3.17
N ASP A 137 -1.18 -35.13 4.01
CA ASP A 137 -2.57 -34.88 3.61
C ASP A 137 -2.80 -33.44 3.10
N GLY A 138 -1.79 -32.58 3.16
CA GLY A 138 -1.86 -31.18 2.76
C GLY A 138 -1.04 -30.84 1.52
N ILE A 139 -1.02 -29.55 1.17
CA ILE A 139 -0.13 -29.01 0.15
C ILE A 139 0.66 -27.82 0.70
N VAL A 140 1.86 -27.65 0.16
CA VAL A 140 2.69 -26.47 0.41
C VAL A 140 2.72 -25.63 -0.85
N LEU A 141 2.31 -24.37 -0.73
CA LEU A 141 2.47 -23.36 -1.77
C LEU A 141 3.81 -22.68 -1.56
N SER A 142 4.71 -22.83 -2.51
CA SER A 142 6.06 -22.27 -2.47
C SER A 142 6.34 -21.45 -3.72
N GLY A 143 7.31 -20.55 -3.63
CA GLY A 143 7.69 -19.66 -4.72
C GLY A 143 7.41 -18.20 -4.44
N THR A 144 7.07 -17.45 -5.48
CA THR A 144 7.03 -15.98 -5.43
C THR A 144 5.79 -15.39 -6.07
N VAL A 145 5.26 -14.34 -5.45
CA VAL A 145 4.07 -13.58 -5.88
C VAL A 145 4.36 -12.08 -5.91
N VAL A 146 3.58 -11.33 -6.69
CA VAL A 146 3.80 -9.88 -6.88
C VAL A 146 3.39 -9.09 -5.65
N ASN A 147 2.22 -9.36 -5.09
CA ASN A 147 1.67 -8.65 -3.95
C ASN A 147 1.12 -9.63 -2.88
N ALA A 148 0.76 -9.10 -1.70
CA ALA A 148 0.21 -9.90 -0.61
C ALA A 148 -1.21 -10.42 -0.89
N VAL A 149 -2.00 -9.70 -1.70
CA VAL A 149 -3.37 -10.07 -2.06
C VAL A 149 -3.38 -11.36 -2.89
N ASP A 150 -2.47 -11.48 -3.85
CA ASP A 150 -2.30 -12.66 -4.69
C ASP A 150 -1.82 -13.87 -3.90
N SER A 151 -0.98 -13.66 -2.86
CA SER A 151 -0.60 -14.71 -1.91
C SER A 151 -1.83 -15.30 -1.21
N ASN A 152 -2.70 -14.44 -0.69
CA ASN A 152 -3.92 -14.85 0.00
C ASN A 152 -4.89 -15.53 -0.96
N ARG A 153 -5.06 -14.98 -2.16
CA ARG A 153 -5.92 -15.54 -3.21
C ARG A 153 -5.44 -16.93 -3.64
N ALA A 154 -4.13 -17.13 -3.80
CA ALA A 154 -3.56 -18.45 -4.10
C ALA A 154 -3.86 -19.48 -3.00
N ALA A 155 -3.75 -19.07 -1.73
CA ALA A 155 -4.06 -19.94 -0.59
C ALA A 155 -5.56 -20.30 -0.53
N GLU A 156 -6.45 -19.36 -0.83
CA GLU A 156 -7.90 -19.59 -0.88
C GLU A 156 -8.27 -20.56 -2.02
N ILE A 157 -7.74 -20.35 -3.23
CA ILE A 157 -7.97 -21.24 -4.38
C ILE A 157 -7.49 -22.66 -4.06
N ALA A 158 -6.30 -22.79 -3.49
CA ALA A 158 -5.73 -24.06 -3.07
C ALA A 158 -6.61 -24.78 -2.03
N LYS A 159 -7.15 -24.03 -1.07
CA LYS A 159 -8.00 -24.56 0.01
C LYS A 159 -9.33 -25.08 -0.55
N GLU A 160 -9.94 -24.33 -1.45
CA GLU A 160 -11.20 -24.71 -2.09
C GLU A 160 -11.05 -25.99 -2.93
N LEU A 161 -9.94 -26.10 -3.67
CA LEU A 161 -9.73 -27.27 -4.54
C LEU A 161 -9.38 -28.54 -3.76
N LEU A 162 -8.68 -28.42 -2.63
CA LEU A 162 -8.35 -29.59 -1.80
C LEU A 162 -9.56 -30.21 -1.12
N LYS A 163 -10.57 -29.42 -0.74
CA LYS A 163 -11.76 -29.79 0.07
C LYS A 163 -11.46 -30.35 1.46
N LYS A 164 -10.39 -31.14 1.62
CA LYS A 164 -9.90 -31.78 2.84
C LYS A 164 -8.36 -31.78 2.80
N GLY A 165 -7.73 -31.37 3.90
CA GLY A 165 -6.28 -31.21 4.01
C GLY A 165 -5.85 -29.79 4.40
N THR A 166 -4.59 -29.61 4.80
CA THR A 166 -4.04 -28.31 5.22
C THR A 166 -3.30 -27.65 4.07
N VAL A 167 -3.55 -26.37 3.83
CA VAL A 167 -2.74 -25.53 2.92
C VAL A 167 -1.72 -24.78 3.74
N ILE A 168 -0.44 -25.00 3.48
CA ILE A 168 0.65 -24.23 4.07
C ILE A 168 1.10 -23.21 3.03
N ASN A 169 0.87 -21.93 3.32
CA ASN A 169 1.32 -20.83 2.46
C ASN A 169 2.75 -20.41 2.82
N THR A 170 3.71 -20.69 1.94
CA THR A 170 5.11 -20.23 2.06
C THR A 170 5.52 -19.29 0.91
N LEU A 171 4.54 -18.70 0.22
CA LEU A 171 4.77 -17.78 -0.88
C LEU A 171 5.48 -16.51 -0.39
N ARG A 172 6.49 -16.08 -1.14
CA ARG A 172 7.25 -14.85 -0.85
C ARG A 172 6.82 -13.73 -1.79
N VAL A 173 6.58 -12.54 -1.25
CA VAL A 173 6.29 -11.35 -2.05
C VAL A 173 7.60 -10.84 -2.66
N THR A 174 7.73 -10.85 -3.98
CA THR A 174 8.99 -10.52 -4.70
C THR A 174 9.36 -9.05 -4.53
N GLN A 175 8.38 -8.17 -4.48
CA GLN A 175 8.58 -6.73 -4.37
C GLN A 175 7.69 -6.21 -3.24
N ARG A 176 8.30 -5.76 -2.15
CA ARG A 176 7.55 -5.08 -1.09
C ARG A 176 7.19 -3.71 -1.64
N GLU A 177 5.97 -3.57 -2.13
CA GLU A 177 5.45 -2.28 -2.55
C GLU A 177 5.42 -1.34 -1.34
N GLN A 178 6.08 -0.20 -1.51
CA GLN A 178 6.07 0.87 -0.52
C GLN A 178 5.12 1.96 -1.00
N VAL A 179 4.39 2.55 -0.07
CA VAL A 179 3.47 3.65 -0.34
C VAL A 179 3.93 4.85 0.46
N LEU A 180 4.28 5.92 -0.25
CA LEU A 180 4.49 7.25 0.32
C LEU A 180 3.14 7.95 0.43
N LEU A 181 2.77 8.38 1.62
CA LEU A 181 1.60 9.20 1.86
C LEU A 181 2.01 10.65 2.05
N LYS A 182 1.46 11.55 1.23
CA LYS A 182 1.45 12.99 1.50
C LYS A 182 0.09 13.37 2.06
N VAL A 183 0.07 14.00 3.24
CA VAL A 183 -1.14 14.62 3.80
C VAL A 183 -0.95 16.13 3.73
N SER A 184 -2.00 16.87 3.37
CA SER A 184 -2.01 18.33 3.41
C SER A 184 -3.21 18.80 4.21
N VAL A 185 -2.96 19.60 5.23
CA VAL A 185 -3.99 20.21 6.07
C VAL A 185 -3.95 21.71 5.84
N THR A 186 -4.97 22.23 5.16
CA THR A 186 -5.02 23.63 4.75
C THR A 186 -6.22 24.33 5.38
N GLU A 187 -6.01 25.52 5.94
CA GLU A 187 -7.05 26.43 6.43
C GLU A 187 -7.14 27.65 5.51
N MET A 188 -8.33 27.96 5.00
CA MET A 188 -8.57 29.02 4.02
C MET A 188 -9.54 30.05 4.59
N GLN A 189 -9.31 31.34 4.35
CA GLN A 189 -10.22 32.43 4.71
C GLN A 189 -11.18 32.71 3.53
N ARG A 190 -12.43 32.28 3.66
CA ARG A 190 -13.42 32.37 2.57
C ARG A 190 -13.84 33.81 2.26
N ASP A 191 -13.88 34.69 3.27
CA ASP A 191 -14.24 36.10 3.09
C ASP A 191 -13.26 36.86 2.19
N GLY A 192 -11.96 36.60 2.34
CA GLY A 192 -10.95 37.23 1.49
C GLY A 192 -10.96 36.69 0.06
N ILE A 193 -11.20 35.38 -0.12
CA ILE A 193 -11.34 34.76 -1.45
C ILE A 193 -12.56 35.34 -2.19
N ARG A 194 -13.70 35.49 -1.50
CA ARG A 194 -14.91 36.10 -2.07
C ARG A 194 -14.71 37.56 -2.47
N ARG A 195 -13.99 38.36 -1.66
CA ARG A 195 -13.68 39.76 -1.98
C ARG A 195 -12.73 39.92 -3.16
N LEU A 196 -11.88 38.93 -3.45
CA LEU A 196 -11.02 38.94 -4.64
C LEU A 196 -11.79 38.74 -5.95
N GLY A 197 -13.08 38.43 -5.92
CA GLY A 197 -13.89 38.30 -7.13
C GLY A 197 -13.45 37.13 -8.01
N VAL A 198 -12.89 36.06 -7.43
CA VAL A 198 -12.74 34.77 -8.14
C VAL A 198 -14.12 34.14 -8.25
N ASN A 199 -14.98 34.74 -9.07
CA ASN A 199 -15.91 33.95 -9.85
C ASN A 199 -15.01 33.01 -10.67
N VAL A 200 -15.28 31.72 -10.69
CA VAL A 200 -14.69 30.82 -11.68
C VAL A 200 -15.69 30.83 -12.83
N PRO A 201 -15.64 31.79 -13.78
CA PRO A 201 -16.56 31.76 -14.89
C PRO A 201 -16.03 30.67 -15.83
N GLU A 202 -16.94 29.91 -16.44
CA GLU A 202 -16.70 29.09 -17.63
C GLU A 202 -15.26 29.12 -18.16
N ALA A 203 -14.52 28.04 -17.90
CA ALA A 203 -13.29 27.79 -18.61
C ALA A 203 -13.63 27.68 -20.11
N VAL A 204 -13.43 28.77 -20.86
CA VAL A 204 -13.61 28.77 -22.31
C VAL A 204 -12.49 27.91 -22.88
N LEU A 205 -12.81 26.65 -23.15
CA LEU A 205 -11.95 25.70 -23.85
C LEU A 205 -11.86 26.10 -25.33
N LYS A 206 -10.87 26.92 -25.66
CA LYS A 206 -10.38 27.04 -27.05
C LYS A 206 -8.93 26.60 -27.10
N GLY A 207 -8.71 25.39 -27.62
CA GLY A 207 -7.41 24.90 -28.06
C GLY A 207 -6.39 24.68 -26.93
N GLY A 208 -6.64 23.73 -26.03
CA GLY A 208 -5.60 23.16 -25.15
C GLY A 208 -4.97 24.09 -24.12
N SER A 209 -5.53 25.29 -23.88
CA SER A 209 -5.02 26.26 -22.91
C SER A 209 -6.13 26.71 -21.95
N PHE A 210 -5.91 26.52 -20.65
CA PHE A 210 -6.74 27.10 -19.60
C PHE A 210 -6.31 28.56 -19.37
N THR A 211 -7.26 29.49 -19.46
CA THR A 211 -7.01 30.93 -19.22
C THR A 211 -7.89 31.42 -18.08
N PHE A 212 -7.30 31.85 -16.97
CA PHE A 212 -8.01 32.49 -15.86
C PHE A 212 -7.87 34.02 -15.99
N ALA A 213 -8.98 34.71 -16.28
CA ALA A 213 -9.01 36.17 -16.32
C ALA A 213 -9.50 36.73 -14.98
N LYS A 214 -8.69 37.56 -14.32
CA LYS A 214 -9.11 38.35 -13.15
C LYS A 214 -10.05 39.47 -13.64
N VAL A 215 -11.36 39.27 -13.50
CA VAL A 215 -12.35 40.31 -13.81
C VAL A 215 -12.52 41.21 -12.58
N ILE A 216 -11.74 42.29 -12.51
CA ILE A 216 -12.08 43.39 -11.60
C ILE A 216 -13.20 44.19 -12.27
N ASN A 217 -14.46 43.85 -11.98
CA ASN A 217 -15.59 44.68 -12.38
C ASN A 217 -15.61 45.96 -11.53
N ASN A 218 -15.00 47.03 -12.04
CA ASN A 218 -15.24 48.35 -11.49
C ASN A 218 -16.63 48.81 -11.94
N ALA A 219 -17.62 48.75 -11.04
CA ALA A 219 -19.02 49.07 -11.34
C ALA A 219 -19.26 50.57 -11.65
N PHE A 220 -18.26 51.43 -11.45
CA PHE A 220 -18.35 52.86 -11.75
C PHE A 220 -17.03 53.41 -12.33
N PRO A 221 -16.75 53.19 -13.64
CA PRO A 221 -15.60 53.81 -14.28
C PRO A 221 -15.86 55.31 -14.47
N VAL A 222 -15.17 56.14 -13.70
CA VAL A 222 -15.25 57.61 -13.76
C VAL A 222 -14.87 58.15 -15.16
N SER A 223 -14.18 57.36 -15.99
CA SER A 223 -13.83 57.72 -17.38
C SER A 223 -14.97 57.59 -18.39
N ALA A 224 -16.02 56.79 -18.11
CA ALA A 224 -17.14 56.63 -19.04
C ALA A 224 -18.08 57.85 -19.05
N ALA A 225 -18.23 58.51 -17.89
CA ALA A 225 -19.04 59.73 -17.77
C ALA A 225 -18.38 60.95 -18.44
N VAL A 226 -17.04 61.02 -18.44
CA VAL A 226 -16.28 62.12 -19.07
C VAL A 226 -16.23 61.99 -20.60
N ALA A 227 -16.16 60.77 -21.13
CA ALA A 227 -16.16 60.52 -22.58
C ALA A 227 -17.54 60.77 -23.24
N ALA A 228 -18.64 60.67 -22.49
CA ALA A 228 -19.99 60.98 -22.98
C ALA A 228 -20.27 62.49 -23.06
N ALA A 229 -19.45 63.34 -22.42
CA ALA A 229 -19.65 64.78 -22.34
C ALA A 229 -18.91 65.59 -23.43
N LEU A 230 -18.08 64.94 -24.26
CA LEU A 230 -17.26 65.60 -25.28
C LEU A 230 -17.53 64.98 -26.67
N PRO A 231 -18.21 65.70 -27.59
CA PRO A 231 -18.43 65.21 -28.94
C PRO A 231 -17.10 65.13 -29.71
N GLY A 232 -16.78 63.97 -30.28
CA GLY A 232 -15.66 63.80 -31.22
C GLY A 232 -14.37 63.21 -30.66
N VAL A 233 -14.31 62.86 -29.37
CA VAL A 233 -13.19 62.08 -28.82
C VAL A 233 -13.52 60.58 -28.98
N PRO A 234 -12.78 59.81 -29.82
CA PRO A 234 -13.00 58.36 -29.88
C PRO A 234 -12.71 57.75 -28.51
N PRO A 235 -13.55 56.82 -28.01
CA PRO A 235 -13.35 56.22 -26.69
C PRO A 235 -12.06 55.41 -26.68
N VAL A 236 -10.99 55.95 -26.09
CA VAL A 236 -9.70 55.25 -25.90
C VAL A 236 -9.78 54.18 -24.81
N VAL A 237 -10.96 53.94 -24.22
CA VAL A 237 -11.13 52.86 -23.24
C VAL A 237 -12.40 52.08 -23.56
N GLN A 238 -12.22 50.96 -24.26
CA GLN A 238 -13.23 49.92 -24.36
C GLN A 238 -13.48 49.39 -22.94
N ALA A 239 -14.74 49.46 -22.50
CA ALA A 239 -15.18 48.78 -21.28
C ALA A 239 -14.78 47.30 -21.38
N GLY A 240 -13.83 46.85 -20.55
CA GLY A 240 -13.41 45.45 -20.49
C GLY A 240 -11.91 45.16 -20.58
N THR A 241 -11.03 46.14 -20.84
CA THR A 241 -9.58 45.90 -20.85
C THR A 241 -8.85 46.70 -19.78
N ALA A 242 -9.13 46.39 -18.50
CA ALA A 242 -8.12 46.55 -17.47
C ALA A 242 -7.07 45.46 -17.70
N LEU A 243 -5.78 45.84 -17.69
CA LEU A 243 -4.59 44.99 -17.87
C LEU A 243 -4.85 43.53 -17.45
N GLN A 244 -5.16 42.69 -18.43
CA GLN A 244 -5.26 41.25 -18.25
C GLN A 244 -3.83 40.74 -18.15
N ASN A 245 -3.32 40.62 -16.92
CA ASN A 245 -2.21 39.71 -16.68
C ASN A 245 -2.75 38.30 -16.91
N THR A 246 -2.68 37.83 -18.15
CA THR A 246 -3.04 36.49 -18.57
C THR A 246 -1.94 35.54 -18.11
N TRP A 247 -2.14 34.89 -16.97
CA TRP A 247 -1.27 33.81 -16.51
C TRP A 247 -1.69 32.53 -17.20
N LYS A 248 -0.87 32.04 -18.13
CA LYS A 248 -1.01 30.70 -18.73
C LYS A 248 -0.10 29.75 -17.97
N TRP A 249 -0.66 28.71 -17.36
CA TRP A 249 0.11 27.66 -16.71
C TRP A 249 -0.37 26.27 -17.12
N ASP A 250 0.61 25.42 -17.44
CA ASP A 250 0.49 24.03 -17.83
C ASP A 250 1.02 23.17 -16.67
N GLY A 251 0.18 22.27 -16.14
CA GLY A 251 0.50 21.34 -15.05
C GLY A 251 -0.07 21.66 -13.65
N ASN A 252 -0.75 20.66 -13.06
CA ASN A 252 -1.31 20.54 -11.70
C ASN A 252 -1.92 21.81 -11.06
N THR A 253 -3.22 21.97 -11.30
CA THR A 253 -4.08 23.12 -11.00
C THR A 253 -4.40 23.39 -9.53
N VAL A 254 -4.19 22.42 -8.63
CA VAL A 254 -4.62 22.56 -7.21
C VAL A 254 -3.51 23.13 -6.33
N SER A 255 -2.26 22.65 -6.45
CA SER A 255 -1.14 23.12 -5.63
C SER A 255 -0.75 24.57 -5.94
N THR A 256 -0.85 24.97 -7.21
CA THR A 256 -0.49 26.32 -7.69
C THR A 256 -1.50 27.38 -7.27
N LEU A 257 -2.79 27.04 -7.23
CA LEU A 257 -3.84 27.89 -6.68
C LEU A 257 -3.63 28.11 -5.17
N ILE A 258 -3.36 27.04 -4.42
CA ILE A 258 -3.10 27.13 -2.97
C ILE A 258 -1.88 28.04 -2.71
N GLN A 259 -0.77 27.86 -3.44
CA GLN A 259 0.41 28.71 -3.32
C GLN A 259 0.14 30.18 -3.64
N SER A 260 -0.75 30.47 -4.60
CA SER A 260 -1.15 31.85 -4.91
C SER A 260 -2.01 32.47 -3.82
N LEU A 261 -2.92 31.69 -3.21
CA LEU A 261 -3.75 32.11 -2.09
C LEU A 261 -2.94 32.30 -0.81
N GLU A 262 -1.90 31.48 -0.60
CA GLU A 262 -0.92 31.65 0.49
C GLU A 262 -0.13 32.95 0.36
N ARG A 263 0.38 33.26 -0.85
CA ARG A 263 1.08 34.55 -1.11
C ARG A 263 0.21 35.77 -0.85
N MET A 264 -1.11 35.63 -1.04
CA MET A 264 -2.09 36.68 -0.77
C MET A 264 -2.60 36.66 0.68
N GLY A 265 -2.12 35.74 1.52
CA GLY A 265 -2.49 35.60 2.93
C GLY A 265 -3.88 35.01 3.17
N LEU A 266 -4.51 34.42 2.15
CA LEU A 266 -5.89 33.91 2.18
C LEU A 266 -6.00 32.42 2.45
N ALA A 267 -4.91 31.68 2.25
CA ALA A 267 -4.79 30.29 2.65
C ALA A 267 -3.56 30.15 3.54
N ARG A 268 -3.61 29.17 4.44
CA ARG A 268 -2.52 28.82 5.33
C ARG A 268 -2.48 27.30 5.46
N THR A 269 -1.41 26.70 4.96
CA THR A 269 -1.11 25.30 5.24
C THR A 269 -0.70 25.14 6.70
N LEU A 270 -1.46 24.33 7.44
CA LEU A 270 -1.18 24.02 8.84
C LEU A 270 -0.11 22.92 8.95
N ALA A 271 -0.13 21.95 8.02
CA ALA A 271 0.79 20.83 8.04
C ALA A 271 0.87 20.10 6.68
N GLU A 272 2.07 19.65 6.31
CA GLU A 272 2.28 18.71 5.19
C GLU A 272 3.17 17.51 5.58
N PRO A 273 2.71 16.58 6.44
CA PRO A 273 3.53 15.42 6.78
C PRO A 273 3.62 14.44 5.60
N THR A 274 4.81 13.89 5.41
CA THR A 274 5.10 12.84 4.43
C THR A 274 5.70 11.63 5.11
N LEU A 275 5.16 10.45 4.87
CA LEU A 275 5.62 9.21 5.49
C LEU A 275 5.44 8.03 4.54
N THR A 276 6.39 7.08 4.56
CA THR A 276 6.36 5.88 3.73
C THR A 276 6.05 4.66 4.58
N ALA A 277 5.20 3.75 4.08
CA ALA A 277 4.87 2.48 4.71
C ALA A 277 4.93 1.32 3.71
N ILE A 278 5.16 0.11 4.20
CA ILE A 278 5.02 -1.11 3.40
C ILE A 278 3.53 -1.42 3.26
N SER A 279 3.10 -1.93 2.10
CA SER A 279 1.73 -2.43 1.91
C SER A 279 1.36 -3.46 2.99
N GLY A 280 0.26 -3.20 3.71
CA GLY A 280 -0.26 -3.99 4.82
C GLY A 280 0.23 -3.55 6.21
N GLU A 281 1.27 -2.72 6.29
CA GLU A 281 1.87 -2.31 7.56
C GLU A 281 1.44 -0.91 7.97
N THR A 282 1.25 -0.70 9.27
CA THR A 282 0.85 0.61 9.79
C THR A 282 2.08 1.47 10.06
N ALA A 283 2.10 2.68 9.50
CA ALA A 283 3.09 3.70 9.83
C ALA A 283 2.46 4.83 10.64
N LYS A 284 3.23 5.37 11.60
CA LYS A 284 2.82 6.47 12.47
C LYS A 284 3.88 7.56 12.44
N PHE A 285 3.43 8.81 12.35
CA PHE A 285 4.26 10.00 12.42
C PHE A 285 3.64 10.99 13.39
N LEU A 286 4.46 11.57 14.25
CA LEU A 286 4.08 12.66 15.14
C LEU A 286 5.17 13.73 15.04
N ALA A 287 4.78 14.95 14.69
CA ALA A 287 5.62 16.14 14.77
C ALA A 287 4.93 17.17 15.67
N GLY A 288 5.54 17.45 16.81
CA GLY A 288 4.92 18.30 17.82
C GLY A 288 5.66 18.30 19.13
N GLY A 289 4.94 18.57 20.22
CA GLY A 289 5.48 18.59 21.57
C GLY A 289 4.51 17.99 22.58
N GLU A 290 4.91 18.00 23.83
CA GLU A 290 4.07 17.61 24.96
C GLU A 290 3.93 18.80 25.90
N PHE A 291 2.72 19.03 26.42
CA PHE A 291 2.50 20.04 27.46
C PHE A 291 2.01 19.37 28.75
N PRO A 292 2.51 19.83 29.92
CA PRO A 292 2.16 19.25 31.20
C PRO A 292 0.79 19.73 31.68
N ILE A 293 -0.01 18.81 32.24
CA ILE A 293 -1.29 19.08 32.87
C ILE A 293 -1.22 18.60 34.33
N PRO A 294 -1.41 19.50 35.32
CA PRO A 294 -1.48 19.09 36.72
C PRO A 294 -2.82 18.39 36.99
N VAL A 295 -2.76 17.13 37.43
CA VAL A 295 -3.92 16.32 37.84
C VAL A 295 -3.84 15.99 39.33
N SER A 296 -4.96 16.13 40.05
CA SER A 296 -5.05 15.78 41.47
C SER A 296 -5.54 14.33 41.59
N THR A 297 -4.71 13.44 42.17
CA THR A 297 -5.02 12.01 42.29
C THR A 297 -5.63 11.66 43.65
N THR A 298 -5.25 12.36 44.72
CA THR A 298 -5.79 12.25 46.10
C THR A 298 -5.44 13.54 46.86
N LYS A 299 -6.22 13.91 47.89
CA LYS A 299 -6.04 15.15 48.71
C LYS A 299 -4.56 15.51 48.91
N ASP A 300 -4.13 16.57 48.23
CA ASP A 300 -2.80 17.22 48.26
C ASP A 300 -1.65 16.57 47.46
N GLN A 301 -1.90 15.57 46.61
CA GLN A 301 -0.88 15.06 45.66
C GLN A 301 -1.17 15.50 44.21
N ILE A 302 -0.33 16.40 43.70
CA ILE A 302 -0.34 16.85 42.29
C ILE A 302 0.57 15.92 41.47
N THR A 303 0.01 15.26 40.46
CA THR A 303 0.77 14.51 39.44
C THR A 303 0.75 15.30 38.14
N ILE A 304 1.81 15.21 37.33
CA ILE A 304 1.89 15.87 36.02
C ILE A 304 1.59 14.82 34.94
N GLU A 305 0.54 15.03 34.16
CA GLU A 305 0.21 14.24 32.96
C GLU A 305 0.67 15.01 31.72
N PHE A 306 1.42 14.37 30.82
CA PHE A 306 1.85 15.00 29.57
C PHE A 306 0.86 14.67 28.45
N LYS A 307 0.36 15.71 27.77
CA LYS A 307 -0.45 15.54 26.56
C LYS A 307 0.28 16.01 25.32
N GLN A 308 0.32 15.14 24.31
CA GLN A 308 0.89 15.42 23.01
C GLN A 308 0.02 16.41 22.22
N PHE A 309 0.67 17.31 21.52
CA PHE A 309 0.04 18.17 20.52
C PHE A 309 0.94 18.30 19.30
N GLY A 310 0.36 18.67 18.16
CA GLY A 310 1.05 18.85 16.89
C GLY A 310 0.36 18.09 15.77
N VAL A 311 1.12 17.63 14.80
CA VAL A 311 0.64 16.92 13.62
C VAL A 311 0.89 15.43 13.79
N SER A 312 -0.18 14.65 13.87
CA SER A 312 -0.13 13.20 13.96
C SER A 312 -0.79 12.58 12.75
N VAL A 313 -0.12 11.63 12.10
CA VAL A 313 -0.67 10.85 11.00
C VAL A 313 -0.37 9.39 11.24
N ALA A 314 -1.40 8.56 11.20
CA ALA A 314 -1.29 7.12 11.16
C ALA A 314 -1.99 6.60 9.91
N PHE A 315 -1.34 5.71 9.16
CA PHE A 315 -1.96 5.11 8.00
C PHE A 315 -1.52 3.68 7.75
N THR A 316 -2.39 2.91 7.11
CA THR A 316 -2.16 1.52 6.68
C THR A 316 -2.55 1.42 5.22
N PRO A 317 -1.59 1.40 4.28
CA PRO A 317 -1.87 1.27 2.86
C PRO A 317 -1.95 -0.20 2.47
N VAL A 318 -2.83 -0.56 1.53
CA VAL A 318 -2.87 -1.88 0.90
C VAL A 318 -2.97 -1.67 -0.61
N VAL A 319 -1.95 -2.11 -1.34
CA VAL A 319 -1.94 -2.06 -2.80
C VAL A 319 -2.78 -3.21 -3.37
N LEU A 320 -3.67 -2.89 -4.30
CA LEU A 320 -4.61 -3.79 -4.93
C LEU A 320 -4.19 -4.09 -6.38
N SER A 321 -4.74 -5.17 -6.95
CA SER A 321 -4.44 -5.69 -8.29
C SER A 321 -4.67 -4.70 -9.43
N GLU A 322 -5.53 -3.70 -9.23
CA GLU A 322 -5.92 -2.70 -10.24
C GLU A 322 -5.07 -1.41 -10.18
N GLY A 323 -3.93 -1.43 -9.50
CA GLY A 323 -3.10 -0.22 -9.29
C GLY A 323 -3.75 0.82 -8.37
N ARG A 324 -4.82 0.43 -7.66
CA ARG A 324 -5.48 1.21 -6.62
C ARG A 324 -4.90 0.88 -5.25
N ILE A 325 -4.98 1.84 -4.36
CA ILE A 325 -4.46 1.77 -3.00
C ILE A 325 -5.64 1.96 -2.06
N SER A 326 -5.96 0.93 -1.29
CA SER A 326 -6.84 1.07 -0.15
C SER A 326 -6.04 1.67 1.00
N LEU A 327 -6.50 2.80 1.53
CA LEU A 327 -5.79 3.59 2.52
C LEU A 327 -6.69 3.78 3.74
N LYS A 328 -6.35 3.13 4.85
CA LYS A 328 -6.88 3.53 6.15
C LYS A 328 -6.01 4.66 6.68
N VAL A 329 -6.59 5.83 6.94
CA VAL A 329 -5.87 7.03 7.38
C VAL A 329 -6.54 7.66 8.59
N ALA A 330 -5.72 8.02 9.57
CA ALA A 330 -6.07 8.84 10.71
C ALA A 330 -5.12 10.03 10.75
N ALA A 331 -5.63 11.22 10.49
CA ALA A 331 -4.88 12.47 10.53
C ALA A 331 -5.42 13.36 11.65
N GLU A 332 -4.53 13.92 12.45
CA GLU A 332 -4.82 14.85 13.52
C GLU A 332 -3.86 16.03 13.49
N VAL A 333 -4.41 17.23 13.63
CA VAL A 333 -3.65 18.46 13.87
C VAL A 333 -4.17 19.10 15.14
N SER A 334 -3.28 19.29 16.11
CA SER A 334 -3.58 19.90 17.39
C SER A 334 -2.64 21.06 17.70
N GLU A 335 -3.22 22.17 18.15
CA GLU A 335 -2.52 23.41 18.46
C GLU A 335 -2.90 23.85 19.88
N LEU A 336 -1.94 24.43 20.62
CA LEU A 336 -2.25 25.08 21.88
C LEU A 336 -3.13 26.32 21.64
N SER A 337 -4.15 26.49 22.46
CA SER A 337 -5.13 27.56 22.36
C SER A 337 -5.33 28.23 23.72
N SER A 338 -5.37 29.56 23.72
CA SER A 338 -5.83 30.35 24.87
C SER A 338 -7.35 30.39 24.99
N ASN A 339 -8.07 30.12 23.90
CA ASN A 339 -9.52 29.98 23.93
C ASN A 339 -9.90 28.65 24.59
N GLY A 340 -10.64 28.73 25.69
CA GLY A 340 -10.95 27.59 26.56
C GLY A 340 -9.87 27.27 27.60
N ALA A 341 -8.82 28.10 27.70
CA ALA A 341 -7.77 27.91 28.70
C ALA A 341 -8.32 28.08 30.13
N VAL A 342 -7.80 27.28 31.05
CA VAL A 342 -8.17 27.31 32.47
C VAL A 342 -7.07 28.03 33.24
N THR A 343 -7.42 29.12 33.92
CA THR A 343 -6.49 29.88 34.75
C THR A 343 -6.72 29.57 36.23
N LEU A 344 -5.74 28.94 36.87
CA LEU A 344 -5.72 28.68 38.31
C LEU A 344 -4.71 29.62 38.96
N GLN A 345 -5.19 30.67 39.62
CA GLN A 345 -4.37 31.75 40.19
C GLN A 345 -3.41 32.36 39.16
N THR A 346 -2.13 31.96 39.15
CA THR A 346 -1.07 32.44 38.24
C THR A 346 -0.71 31.41 37.15
N ILE A 347 -1.28 30.20 37.17
CA ILE A 347 -0.99 29.14 36.21
C ILE A 347 -2.09 29.11 35.15
N ALA A 348 -1.73 29.42 33.90
CA ALA A 348 -2.62 29.29 32.75
C ALA A 348 -2.37 27.93 32.06
N ILE A 349 -3.37 27.05 32.10
CA ILE A 349 -3.34 25.78 31.38
C ILE A 349 -4.00 26.01 30.01
N PRO A 350 -3.25 25.95 28.90
CA PRO A 350 -3.82 26.14 27.57
C PRO A 350 -4.78 24.99 27.24
N ALA A 351 -5.83 25.29 26.47
CA ALA A 351 -6.66 24.28 25.86
C ALA A 351 -6.03 23.75 24.58
N LEU A 352 -6.54 22.61 24.09
CA LEU A 352 -6.08 22.01 22.85
C LEU A 352 -7.14 22.22 21.76
N LYS A 353 -6.78 22.90 20.67
CA LYS A 353 -7.61 22.97 19.46
C LYS A 353 -7.26 21.80 18.57
N VAL A 354 -8.10 20.77 18.55
CA VAL A 354 -7.88 19.52 17.80
C VAL A 354 -8.73 19.48 16.54
N ARG A 355 -8.12 19.08 15.43
CA ARG A 355 -8.76 18.79 14.15
C ARG A 355 -8.40 17.36 13.76
N ARG A 356 -9.36 16.45 13.70
CA ARG A 356 -9.11 15.02 13.46
C ARG A 356 -10.04 14.47 12.38
N ALA A 357 -9.50 13.62 11.52
CA ALA A 357 -10.25 12.82 10.57
C ALA A 357 -9.72 11.39 10.54
N GLU A 358 -10.61 10.40 10.60
CA GLU A 358 -10.29 8.98 10.45
C GLU A 358 -11.23 8.37 9.41
N THR A 359 -10.67 7.75 8.37
CA THR A 359 -11.45 7.15 7.29
C THR A 359 -10.66 6.07 6.55
N THR A 360 -11.36 5.29 5.74
CA THR A 360 -10.77 4.38 4.76
C THR A 360 -11.21 4.81 3.38
N VAL A 361 -10.25 5.05 2.49
CA VAL A 361 -10.50 5.52 1.12
C VAL A 361 -9.71 4.70 0.11
N GLU A 362 -10.21 4.61 -1.11
CA GLU A 362 -9.54 3.90 -2.20
C GLU A 362 -9.20 4.86 -3.33
N LEU A 363 -7.92 4.93 -3.68
CA LEU A 363 -7.37 5.97 -4.55
C LEU A 363 -6.36 5.35 -5.53
N PRO A 364 -6.23 5.84 -6.78
CA PRO A 364 -5.09 5.48 -7.62
C PRO A 364 -3.79 6.10 -7.07
N SER A 365 -2.63 5.54 -7.43
CA SER A 365 -1.34 6.15 -7.12
C SER A 365 -1.24 7.57 -7.72
N GLY A 366 -0.89 8.56 -6.89
CA GLY A 366 -0.87 9.98 -7.23
C GLY A 366 -2.23 10.69 -7.18
N GLY A 367 -3.32 9.97 -6.93
CA GLY A 367 -4.66 10.55 -6.78
C GLY A 367 -4.81 11.32 -5.47
N ALA A 368 -5.28 12.57 -5.53
CA ALA A 368 -5.59 13.35 -4.34
C ALA A 368 -7.09 13.28 -4.00
N LEU A 369 -7.41 13.08 -2.72
CA LEU A 369 -8.78 13.13 -2.21
C LEU A 369 -8.84 13.96 -0.93
N ALA A 370 -9.83 14.85 -0.85
CA ALA A 370 -10.21 15.51 0.38
C ALA A 370 -11.01 14.52 1.26
N ILE A 371 -10.44 14.15 2.41
CA ILE A 371 -11.05 13.19 3.35
C ILE A 371 -11.90 13.87 4.42
N ALA A 372 -11.69 15.17 4.63
CA ALA A 372 -12.48 15.97 5.55
C ALA A 372 -12.50 17.45 5.13
N GLY A 373 -13.63 18.11 5.39
CA GLY A 373 -13.83 19.54 5.23
C GLY A 373 -14.65 20.10 6.38
N LEU A 374 -14.27 21.26 6.92
CA LEU A 374 -15.01 21.96 7.97
C LEU A 374 -15.07 23.46 7.68
N LEU A 375 -16.29 23.96 7.50
CA LEU A 375 -16.57 25.40 7.40
C LEU A 375 -16.88 25.95 8.79
N SER A 376 -16.21 27.04 9.16
CA SER A 376 -16.43 27.81 10.38
C SER A 376 -16.82 29.22 10.00
N ASP A 377 -17.90 29.74 10.57
CA ASP A 377 -18.35 31.13 10.41
C ASP A 377 -18.44 31.79 11.78
N GLU A 378 -17.63 32.82 12.00
CA GLU A 378 -17.63 33.61 13.23
C GLU A 378 -18.11 35.03 12.92
N THR A 379 -19.25 35.41 13.48
CA THR A 379 -19.79 36.77 13.38
C THR A 379 -19.65 37.49 14.72
N ARG A 380 -18.94 38.61 14.73
CA ARG A 380 -18.83 39.53 15.87
C ARG A 380 -19.46 40.86 15.51
N GLN A 381 -20.33 41.35 16.38
CA GLN A 381 -20.93 42.66 16.25
C GLN A 381 -20.63 43.45 17.52
N SER A 382 -19.86 44.53 17.39
CA SER A 382 -19.68 45.52 18.45
C SER A 382 -20.57 46.71 18.16
N ILE A 383 -21.34 47.16 19.15
CA ILE A 383 -22.11 48.40 19.07
C ILE A 383 -21.55 49.34 20.13
N GLU A 384 -20.80 50.33 19.68
CA GLU A 384 -20.33 51.41 20.53
C GLU A 384 -21.25 52.61 20.38
N GLY A 385 -21.43 53.42 21.41
CA GLY A 385 -22.31 54.57 21.32
C GLY A 385 -22.51 55.26 22.66
N VAL A 386 -22.96 56.51 22.59
CA VAL A 386 -23.21 57.31 23.79
C VAL A 386 -24.34 56.69 24.60
N PRO A 387 -24.16 56.41 25.90
CA PRO A 387 -25.23 55.94 26.78
C PRO A 387 -26.49 56.83 26.66
N GLU A 388 -27.68 56.23 26.80
CA GLU A 388 -29.01 56.86 26.61
C GLU A 388 -29.34 57.33 25.19
N LEU A 389 -28.48 58.11 24.53
CA LEU A 389 -28.73 58.65 23.18
C LEU A 389 -28.76 57.57 22.10
N LYS A 390 -27.99 56.48 22.25
CA LYS A 390 -27.96 55.35 21.31
C LYS A 390 -29.28 54.57 21.20
N ASN A 391 -30.18 54.72 22.17
CA ASN A 391 -31.46 54.00 22.24
C ASN A 391 -32.66 54.81 21.75
N LEU A 392 -32.48 56.08 21.36
CA LEU A 392 -33.57 56.91 20.87
C LEU A 392 -34.14 56.36 19.55
N PRO A 393 -35.47 56.27 19.40
CA PRO A 393 -36.08 55.90 18.12
C PRO A 393 -35.72 56.96 17.06
N VAL A 394 -35.45 56.51 15.83
CA VAL A 394 -35.04 57.33 14.67
C VAL A 394 -33.65 57.98 14.80
N LEU A 395 -33.32 58.60 15.93
CA LEU A 395 -32.08 59.37 16.13
C LEU A 395 -30.90 58.54 16.68
N GLY A 396 -31.16 57.41 17.34
CA GLY A 396 -30.10 56.61 17.98
C GLY A 396 -29.06 56.04 17.03
N ALA A 397 -29.34 55.98 15.73
CA ALA A 397 -28.38 55.56 14.70
C ALA A 397 -27.24 56.58 14.48
N LEU A 398 -27.46 57.87 14.78
CA LEU A 398 -26.43 58.91 14.68
C LEU A 398 -25.48 58.91 15.88
N PHE A 399 -25.89 58.29 17.00
CA PHE A 399 -25.15 58.25 18.27
C PHE A 399 -24.59 56.87 18.60
N ARG A 400 -24.61 55.93 17.65
CA ARG A 400 -23.99 54.60 17.75
C ARG A 400 -23.12 54.28 16.54
N SER A 401 -21.94 53.76 16.76
CA SER A 401 -21.12 53.08 15.76
C SER A 401 -21.41 51.58 15.83
N LYS A 402 -21.54 50.93 14.67
CA LYS A 402 -21.70 49.47 14.59
C LYS A 402 -20.52 48.91 13.82
N ASP A 403 -19.64 48.23 14.53
CA ASP A 403 -18.58 47.44 13.92
C ASP A 403 -19.08 46.01 13.73
N TYR A 404 -19.14 45.59 12.46
CA TYR A 404 -19.52 44.24 12.08
C TYR A 404 -18.30 43.53 11.50
N GLN A 405 -17.87 42.47 12.17
CA GLN A 405 -16.78 41.60 11.74
C GLN A 405 -17.35 40.22 11.48
N ARG A 406 -17.16 39.71 10.26
CA ARG A 406 -17.48 38.33 9.89
C ARG A 406 -16.19 37.64 9.46
N LYS A 407 -15.99 36.40 9.90
CA LYS A 407 -14.81 35.59 9.66
C LYS A 407 -15.25 34.17 9.30
N GLU A 408 -15.22 33.87 8.01
CA GLU A 408 -15.45 32.53 7.45
C GLU A 408 -14.09 31.85 7.20
N THR A 409 -13.85 30.69 7.84
CA THR A 409 -12.68 29.83 7.57
C THR A 409 -13.11 28.44 7.14
N GLU A 410 -12.37 27.83 6.22
CA GLU A 410 -12.57 26.47 5.75
C GLU A 410 -11.31 25.65 5.96
N LEU A 411 -11.41 24.56 6.70
CA LEU A 411 -10.35 23.58 6.87
C LEU A 411 -10.58 22.42 5.90
N VAL A 412 -9.54 22.01 5.18
CA VAL A 412 -9.56 20.83 4.32
C VAL A 412 -8.38 19.92 4.65
N ILE A 413 -8.65 18.63 4.80
CA ILE A 413 -7.62 17.59 4.95
C ILE A 413 -7.60 16.76 3.66
N MET A 414 -6.48 16.80 2.95
CA MET A 414 -6.27 16.06 1.70
C MET A 414 -5.19 15.00 1.90
N VAL A 415 -5.37 13.87 1.21
CA VAL A 415 -4.40 12.77 1.19
C VAL A 415 -4.05 12.42 -0.24
N THR A 416 -2.79 12.07 -0.48
CA THR A 416 -2.29 11.67 -1.80
C THR A 416 -1.25 10.55 -1.62
N PRO A 417 -1.62 9.29 -1.88
CA PRO A 417 -0.70 8.17 -1.80
C PRO A 417 0.07 7.98 -3.11
N TYR A 418 1.33 7.56 -3.04
CA TYR A 418 2.18 7.24 -4.18
C TYR A 418 2.82 5.86 -3.96
N VAL A 419 2.74 4.96 -4.93
CA VAL A 419 3.57 3.75 -4.91
C VAL A 419 4.99 4.16 -5.27
N VAL A 420 5.93 3.93 -4.36
CA VAL A 420 7.34 4.31 -4.51
C VAL A 420 8.24 3.09 -4.46
N LYS A 421 9.38 3.19 -5.16
CA LYS A 421 10.47 2.22 -5.05
C LYS A 421 11.59 2.86 -4.23
N PRO A 422 12.32 2.09 -3.41
CA PRO A 422 13.54 2.58 -2.80
C PRO A 422 14.50 3.07 -3.89
N ALA A 423 15.03 4.29 -3.74
CA ALA A 423 16.10 4.78 -4.59
C ALA A 423 17.44 4.19 -4.12
N GLU A 424 18.34 3.91 -5.06
CA GLU A 424 19.72 3.53 -4.75
C GLU A 424 20.48 4.75 -4.21
N ARG A 425 21.50 4.51 -3.37
CA ARG A 425 22.23 5.58 -2.66
C ARG A 425 22.90 6.59 -3.60
N GLU A 426 23.29 6.14 -4.80
CA GLU A 426 23.89 6.97 -5.86
C GLU A 426 22.92 8.01 -6.44
N ASP A 427 21.60 7.76 -6.41
CA ASP A 427 20.57 8.64 -6.97
C ASP A 427 20.08 9.69 -5.96
N LEU A 428 20.58 9.65 -4.72
CA LEU A 428 20.19 10.58 -3.65
C LEU A 428 21.11 11.80 -3.66
N VAL A 429 20.62 12.92 -4.20
CA VAL A 429 21.25 14.23 -4.02
C VAL A 429 21.29 14.53 -2.53
N ARG A 430 22.49 14.71 -1.98
CA ARG A 430 22.62 14.95 -0.54
C ARG A 430 22.21 16.40 -0.23
N ALA A 431 21.61 16.63 0.93
CA ALA A 431 21.18 17.98 1.33
C ALA A 431 22.34 18.98 1.47
N ASP A 432 23.58 18.51 1.58
CA ASP A 432 24.82 19.28 1.61
C ASP A 432 25.46 19.49 0.22
N GLU A 433 25.01 18.80 -0.83
CA GLU A 433 25.51 18.98 -2.20
C GLU A 433 25.05 20.32 -2.78
N GLY A 434 26.01 21.19 -3.12
CA GLY A 434 25.76 22.56 -3.56
C GLY A 434 25.77 23.60 -2.44
N PHE A 435 25.95 23.19 -1.18
CA PHE A 435 26.22 24.12 -0.09
C PHE A 435 27.68 24.58 -0.14
N ALA A 436 27.93 25.71 -0.81
CA ALA A 436 29.17 26.46 -0.65
C ALA A 436 28.93 27.54 0.43
N PRO A 437 29.59 27.48 1.60
CA PRO A 437 29.54 28.59 2.54
C PRO A 437 30.05 29.85 1.82
N ALA A 438 29.32 30.95 1.93
CA ALA A 438 29.73 32.21 1.30
C ALA A 438 31.15 32.56 1.76
N SER A 439 32.07 32.67 0.80
CA SER A 439 33.42 33.14 1.13
C SER A 439 33.34 34.59 1.64
N GLU A 440 34.09 34.93 2.69
CA GLU A 440 34.05 36.27 3.31
C GLU A 440 34.31 37.39 2.30
N LEU A 441 35.11 37.11 1.26
CA LEU A 441 35.37 38.03 0.15
C LEU A 441 34.14 38.29 -0.74
N GLN A 442 33.24 37.32 -0.89
CA GLN A 442 32.06 37.45 -1.73
C GLN A 442 30.92 38.21 -1.03
N GLY A 443 30.83 38.12 0.31
CA GLY A 443 29.95 38.96 1.11
C GLY A 443 30.42 40.42 1.18
N LEU A 444 31.73 40.67 1.16
CA LEU A 444 32.30 42.02 1.17
C LEU A 444 32.19 42.76 -0.16
N PHE A 445 32.13 42.05 -1.30
CA PHE A 445 32.07 42.65 -2.63
C PHE A 445 30.66 42.82 -3.20
N LEU A 446 29.66 42.08 -2.72
CA LEU A 446 28.32 42.09 -3.29
C LEU A 446 27.25 42.78 -2.44
N GLY A 447 27.58 43.21 -1.21
CA GLY A 447 26.68 43.99 -0.36
C GLY A 447 25.65 43.14 0.38
#